data_AF-A0A6C0LVA2-F1
#
_entry.id   AF-A0A6C0LVA2-F1
#
_cell.length_a   1.000
_cell.length_b   1.000
_cell.length_c   1.000
_cell.angle_alpha   90.00
_cell.angle_beta   90.00
_cell.angle_gamma   90.00
#
_symmetry.space_group_name_H-M   'P 1'
#
loop_
_entity.id
_entity.type
_entity.pdbx_description
1 polymer ?
#
loop_
_entity_poly.entity_id
_entity_poly.type
_entity_poly.pdbx_seq_one_letter_code
_entity_poly.pdbx_strand_id
1 'polypeptide(L)'
;MKENFDSTIYYFLGIIILASAIIIFISSKAALYSYGTMSAALFVMMFVIYTFLRNQPISKITFRVILGIIEHGLPIIILFLITSWLFFINIKYYDKIQRDTISPDYRKYEYFSLGFLIAEILVLLQLIGSLVKIAKKEAAKETENIAEDKATATKMRAGIYLLSTFNVIFVGIMHSIIALFVTDG
;
A
#
# COMPACT_ATOMS: atom_id res chain seq x y z
N MET A 1 -20.31 21.97 -14.23
CA MET A 1 -20.20 21.68 -12.79
C MET A 1 -18.86 21.01 -12.55
N LYS A 2 -17.85 21.73 -12.03
CA LYS A 2 -16.62 21.12 -11.50
C LYS A 2 -17.03 20.53 -10.16
N GLU A 3 -17.53 19.30 -10.13
CA GLU A 3 -17.59 18.57 -8.86
C GLU A 3 -16.15 18.40 -8.39
N ASN A 4 -15.80 19.16 -7.36
CA ASN A 4 -14.57 18.94 -6.62
C ASN A 4 -14.71 17.55 -5.98
N PHE A 5 -14.26 16.52 -6.68
CA PHE A 5 -14.24 15.16 -6.14
C PHE A 5 -13.51 15.20 -4.80
N ASP A 6 -14.20 14.78 -3.74
CA ASP A 6 -13.79 15.02 -2.38
C ASP A 6 -12.52 14.22 -2.05
N SER A 7 -11.43 14.93 -1.79
CA SER A 7 -10.15 14.33 -1.36
C SER A 7 -10.25 13.56 -0.05
N THR A 8 -11.33 13.74 0.71
CA THR A 8 -11.58 13.06 1.99
C THR A 8 -11.57 11.55 1.84
N ILE A 9 -12.04 10.99 0.72
CA ILE A 9 -12.14 9.54 0.56
C ILE A 9 -10.80 8.81 0.57
N TYR A 10 -9.76 9.36 -0.07
CA TYR A 10 -8.45 8.69 -0.08
C TYR A 10 -7.71 8.89 1.25
N TYR A 11 -7.91 10.02 1.94
CA TYR A 11 -7.40 10.20 3.31
C TYR A 11 -8.06 9.24 4.28
N PHE A 12 -9.37 9.04 4.17
CA PHE A 12 -10.12 8.06 4.96
C PHE A 12 -9.57 6.64 4.76
N LEU A 13 -9.41 6.21 3.50
CA LEU A 13 -8.81 4.91 3.19
C LEU A 13 -7.36 4.82 3.73
N GLY A 14 -6.59 5.91 3.63
CA GLY A 14 -5.25 5.99 4.20
C GLY A 14 -5.20 5.79 5.71
N ILE A 15 -6.13 6.41 6.44
CA ILE A 15 -6.26 6.24 7.88
C ILE A 15 -6.64 4.80 8.23
N ILE A 16 -7.55 4.17 7.47
CA ILE A 16 -7.90 2.75 7.68
C ILE A 16 -6.65 1.87 7.54
N ILE A 17 -5.85 2.09 6.50
CA ILE A 17 -4.63 1.32 6.25
C ILE A 17 -3.63 1.52 7.40
N LEU A 18 -3.39 2.77 7.82
CA LEU A 18 -2.48 3.09 8.93
C LEU A 18 -2.96 2.50 10.26
N ALA A 19 -4.24 2.65 10.59
CA ALA A 19 -4.81 2.10 11.81
C ALA A 19 -4.69 0.57 11.84
N SER A 20 -4.97 -0.08 10.70
CA SER A 20 -4.80 -1.53 10.55
C SER A 20 -3.36 -1.97 10.82
N ALA A 21 -2.37 -1.24 10.30
CA ALA A 21 -0.96 -1.51 10.55
C ALA A 21 -0.57 -1.33 12.03
N ILE A 22 -1.05 -0.25 12.67
CA ILE A 22 -0.78 0.03 14.09
C ILE A 22 -1.37 -1.05 15.00
N ILE A 23 -2.57 -1.55 14.70
CA ILE A 23 -3.24 -2.59 15.48
C ILE A 23 -2.39 -3.87 15.57
N ILE A 24 -1.55 -4.18 14.57
CA ILE A 24 -0.69 -5.36 14.58
C ILE A 24 0.39 -5.26 15.68
N PHE A 25 0.90 -4.06 15.97
CA PHE A 25 1.84 -3.86 17.09
C PHE A 25 1.19 -4.13 18.45
N ILE A 26 -0.11 -3.85 18.56
CA ILE A 26 -0.87 -4.04 19.81
C ILE A 26 -1.23 -5.52 19.98
N SER A 27 -1.60 -6.20 18.89
CA SER A 27 -2.01 -7.59 18.92
C SER A 27 -1.60 -8.34 17.66
N SER A 28 -0.70 -9.31 17.80
CA SER A 28 -0.33 -10.26 16.73
C SER A 28 -1.53 -11.08 16.24
N LYS A 29 -2.56 -11.27 17.06
CA LYS A 29 -3.81 -11.95 16.68
C LYS A 29 -4.62 -11.18 15.65
N ALA A 30 -4.47 -9.85 15.64
CA ALA A 30 -5.14 -9.01 14.68
C ALA A 30 -4.45 -8.98 13.30
N ALA A 31 -3.22 -9.51 13.18
CA ALA A 31 -2.44 -9.48 11.94
C ALA A 31 -3.21 -10.00 10.73
N LEU A 32 -3.93 -11.12 10.87
CA LEU A 32 -4.78 -11.67 9.81
C LEU A 32 -5.81 -10.64 9.29
N TYR A 33 -6.59 -10.07 10.19
CA TYR A 33 -7.65 -9.11 9.84
C TYR A 33 -7.07 -7.79 9.36
N SER A 34 -5.97 -7.33 9.95
CA SER A 34 -5.28 -6.10 9.59
C SER A 34 -4.69 -6.17 8.18
N TYR A 35 -3.96 -7.24 7.82
CA TYR A 35 -3.43 -7.41 6.46
C TYR A 35 -4.54 -7.58 5.43
N GLY A 36 -5.62 -8.30 5.77
CA GLY A 36 -6.81 -8.39 4.92
C GLY A 36 -7.44 -7.03 4.66
N THR A 37 -7.66 -6.24 5.72
CA THR A 37 -8.23 -4.89 5.63
C THR A 37 -7.33 -3.95 4.83
N MET A 38 -6.02 -3.97 5.06
CA MET A 38 -5.06 -3.18 4.29
C MET A 38 -5.10 -3.54 2.80
N SER A 39 -5.08 -4.83 2.46
CA SER A 39 -5.13 -5.27 1.05
C SER A 39 -6.41 -4.82 0.36
N ALA A 40 -7.57 -4.96 1.01
CA ALA A 40 -8.85 -4.54 0.47
C ALA A 40 -8.91 -3.01 0.29
N ALA A 41 -8.43 -2.25 1.28
CA ALA A 41 -8.40 -0.80 1.22
C ALA A 41 -7.46 -0.28 0.12
N LEU A 42 -6.28 -0.89 -0.05
CA LEU A 42 -5.34 -0.56 -1.13
C LEU A 42 -5.94 -0.89 -2.51
N PHE A 43 -6.62 -2.03 -2.64
CA PHE A 43 -7.31 -2.41 -3.87
C PHE A 43 -8.38 -1.38 -4.26
N VAL A 44 -9.22 -0.94 -3.31
CA VAL A 44 -10.22 0.11 -3.56
C VAL A 44 -9.54 1.45 -3.89
N MET A 45 -8.48 1.80 -3.16
CA MET A 45 -7.73 3.03 -3.35
C MET A 45 -7.16 3.18 -4.77
N MET A 46 -6.75 2.08 -5.41
CA MET A 46 -6.30 2.09 -6.82
C MET A 46 -7.35 2.69 -7.76
N PHE A 47 -8.62 2.27 -7.65
CA PHE A 47 -9.70 2.74 -8.51
C PHE A 47 -10.11 4.17 -8.22
N VAL A 48 -10.11 4.55 -6.93
CA VAL A 48 -10.41 5.91 -6.48
C VAL A 48 -9.42 6.91 -7.08
N ILE A 49 -8.12 6.63 -6.98
CA ILE A 49 -7.08 7.53 -7.49
C ILE A 49 -7.09 7.61 -9.00
N TYR A 50 -7.27 6.48 -9.69
CA TYR A 50 -7.37 6.50 -11.15
C TYR A 50 -8.56 7.33 -11.64
N THR A 51 -9.71 7.21 -10.98
CA THR A 51 -10.90 8.02 -11.29
C THR A 51 -10.63 9.50 -11.07
N PHE A 52 -9.92 9.85 -9.99
CA PHE A 52 -9.53 11.22 -9.69
C PHE A 52 -8.62 11.80 -10.78
N LEU A 53 -7.56 11.07 -11.16
CA LEU A 53 -6.59 11.52 -12.16
C LEU A 53 -7.20 11.68 -13.55
N ARG A 54 -8.16 10.82 -13.91
CA ARG A 54 -8.85 10.90 -15.21
C ARG A 54 -9.89 12.02 -15.24
N ASN A 55 -10.36 12.49 -14.08
CA ASN A 55 -11.45 13.46 -13.94
C ASN A 55 -12.73 13.09 -14.74
N GLN A 56 -12.94 11.78 -14.94
CA GLN A 56 -14.09 11.23 -15.65
C GLN A 56 -14.45 9.86 -15.05
N PRO A 57 -15.74 9.57 -14.82
CA PRO A 57 -16.17 8.26 -14.35
C PRO A 57 -15.78 7.17 -15.35
N ILE A 58 -15.38 6.00 -14.84
CA ILE A 58 -15.07 4.83 -15.66
C ILE A 58 -16.39 4.25 -16.19
N SER A 59 -16.78 4.61 -17.40
CA SER A 59 -18.05 4.16 -17.99
C SER A 59 -17.97 2.74 -18.57
N LYS A 60 -16.79 2.31 -19.04
CA LYS A 60 -16.50 0.96 -19.54
C LYS A 60 -15.07 0.56 -19.24
N ILE A 61 -14.87 -0.66 -18.75
CA ILE A 61 -13.54 -1.25 -18.54
C ILE A 61 -12.99 -1.65 -19.91
N THR A 62 -11.98 -0.94 -20.39
CA THR A 62 -11.25 -1.26 -21.62
C THR A 62 -9.79 -1.55 -21.30
N PHE A 63 -9.08 -2.23 -22.20
CA PHE A 63 -7.65 -2.53 -22.00
C PHE A 63 -6.80 -1.27 -21.74
N ARG A 64 -7.13 -0.15 -22.39
CA ARG A 64 -6.47 1.15 -22.17
C ARG A 64 -6.71 1.70 -20.76
N VAL A 65 -7.89 1.47 -20.19
CA VAL A 65 -8.20 1.85 -18.80
C VAL A 65 -7.36 1.03 -17.82
N ILE A 66 -7.24 -0.28 -18.06
CA ILE A 66 -6.41 -1.18 -17.22
C ILE A 66 -4.95 -0.74 -17.26
N LEU A 67 -4.40 -0.46 -18.44
CA LEU A 67 -3.03 0.06 -18.57
C LEU A 67 -2.84 1.38 -17.82
N GLY A 68 -3.79 2.31 -17.93
CA GLY A 68 -3.72 3.59 -17.21
C GLY A 68 -3.77 3.43 -15.69
N ILE A 69 -4.54 2.46 -15.17
CA ILE A 69 -4.54 2.12 -13.73
C ILE A 69 -3.17 1.62 -13.31
N ILE A 70 -2.54 0.77 -14.12
CA ILE A 70 -1.21 0.22 -13.83
C ILE A 70 -0.14 1.32 -13.84
N GLU A 71 -0.12 2.17 -14.87
CA GLU A 71 0.90 3.23 -15.02
C GLU A 71 0.88 4.25 -13.88
N HIS A 72 -0.31 4.64 -13.41
CA HIS A 72 -0.45 5.63 -12.35
C HIS A 72 -0.57 5.03 -10.94
N GLY A 73 -1.01 3.77 -10.86
CA GLY A 73 -1.27 3.05 -9.62
C GLY A 73 -0.17 2.09 -9.19
N LEU A 74 0.94 1.98 -9.94
CA LEU A 74 2.00 1.01 -9.65
C LEU A 74 2.49 1.00 -8.19
N PRO A 75 2.74 2.15 -7.52
CA PRO A 75 3.10 2.14 -6.10
C PRO A 75 2.04 1.47 -5.22
N ILE A 76 0.76 1.73 -5.48
CA ILE A 76 -0.36 1.14 -4.72
C ILE A 76 -0.46 -0.37 -5.02
N ILE A 77 -0.26 -0.77 -6.27
CA ILE A 77 -0.26 -2.18 -6.69
C ILE A 77 0.82 -2.95 -5.94
N ILE A 78 2.03 -2.40 -5.83
CA ILE A 78 3.14 -3.03 -5.12
C ILE A 78 2.77 -3.25 -3.64
N LEU A 79 2.26 -2.23 -2.95
CA LEU A 79 1.80 -2.38 -1.57
C LEU A 79 0.63 -3.37 -1.44
N PHE A 80 -0.29 -3.38 -2.40
CA PHE A 80 -1.39 -4.34 -2.44
C PHE A 80 -0.86 -5.78 -2.53
N LEU A 81 0.14 -6.04 -3.37
CA LEU A 81 0.76 -7.35 -3.50
C LEU A 81 1.50 -7.77 -2.22
N ILE A 82 2.26 -6.86 -1.61
CA ILE A 82 2.98 -7.13 -0.35
C ILE A 82 1.98 -7.44 0.78
N THR A 83 0.96 -6.62 0.96
CA THR A 83 -0.07 -6.83 2.00
C THR A 83 -0.91 -8.08 1.74
N SER A 84 -1.20 -8.41 0.47
CA SER A 84 -1.87 -9.65 0.09
C SER A 84 -1.00 -10.88 0.37
N TRP A 85 0.32 -10.79 0.16
CA TRP A 85 1.25 -11.86 0.50
C TRP A 85 1.32 -12.06 2.02
N LEU A 86 1.43 -10.99 2.79
CA LEU A 86 1.38 -11.05 4.26
C LEU A 86 0.05 -11.61 4.76
N PHE A 87 -1.07 -11.24 4.14
CA PHE A 87 -2.38 -11.82 4.42
C PHE A 87 -2.40 -13.33 4.14
N PHE A 88 -1.86 -13.77 3.00
CA PHE A 88 -1.76 -15.18 2.66
C PHE A 88 -0.90 -15.98 3.66
N ILE A 89 0.25 -15.44 4.07
CA ILE A 89 1.10 -16.06 5.11
C ILE A 89 0.30 -16.21 6.41
N ASN A 90 -0.42 -15.16 6.82
CA ASN A 90 -1.23 -15.18 8.03
C ASN A 90 -2.43 -16.13 7.96
N ILE A 91 -3.03 -16.34 6.79
CA ILE A 91 -4.07 -17.36 6.60
C ILE A 91 -3.44 -18.75 6.74
N LYS A 92 -2.40 -19.03 5.94
CA LYS A 92 -1.87 -20.39 5.79
C LYS A 92 -1.18 -20.89 7.05
N TYR A 93 -0.53 -20.00 7.79
CA TYR A 93 0.27 -20.34 8.96
C TYR A 93 -0.27 -19.73 10.26
N TYR A 94 -1.57 -19.38 10.30
CA TYR A 94 -2.20 -18.72 11.44
C TYR A 94 -1.83 -19.37 12.78
N ASP A 95 -2.09 -20.68 12.93
CA ASP A 95 -1.84 -21.40 14.17
C ASP A 95 -0.37 -21.43 14.56
N LYS A 96 0.55 -21.46 13.58
CA LYS A 96 1.99 -21.44 13.82
C LYS A 96 2.45 -20.05 14.28
N ILE A 97 1.88 -19.01 13.69
CA ILE A 97 2.21 -17.61 14.00
C ILE A 97 1.74 -17.23 15.41
N GLN A 98 0.62 -17.80 15.87
CA GLN A 98 0.06 -17.51 17.19
C GLN A 98 0.64 -18.38 18.32
N ARG A 99 1.50 -19.35 18.02
CA ARG A 99 2.19 -20.14 19.05
C ARG A 99 3.34 -19.33 19.67
N ASP A 100 3.54 -19.52 20.97
CA ASP A 100 4.67 -18.91 21.71
C ASP A 100 6.03 -19.50 21.31
N THR A 101 6.05 -20.57 20.52
CA THR A 101 7.27 -21.25 20.04
C THR A 101 7.74 -20.76 18.68
N ILE A 102 7.21 -19.65 18.18
CA ILE A 102 7.66 -19.07 16.91
C ILE A 102 9.10 -18.59 17.04
N SER A 103 9.90 -18.79 15.98
CA SER A 103 11.30 -18.35 15.98
C SER A 103 11.41 -16.85 16.27
N PRO A 104 12.31 -16.42 17.18
CA PRO A 104 12.59 -15.00 17.41
C PRO A 104 12.96 -14.24 16.14
N ASP A 105 13.61 -14.91 15.18
CA ASP A 105 13.97 -14.31 13.90
C ASP A 105 12.73 -13.98 13.07
N TYR A 106 11.68 -14.83 13.09
CA TYR A 106 10.42 -14.50 12.43
C TYR A 106 9.84 -13.20 12.96
N ARG A 107 9.76 -13.05 14.29
CA ARG A 107 9.22 -11.83 14.93
C ARG A 107 10.05 -10.60 14.60
N LYS A 108 11.37 -10.74 14.56
CA LYS A 108 12.28 -9.66 14.16
C LYS A 108 11.99 -9.18 12.74
N TYR A 109 11.91 -10.08 11.77
CA TYR A 109 11.62 -9.71 10.37
C TYR A 109 10.17 -9.24 10.17
N GLU A 110 9.21 -9.73 10.96
CA GLU A 110 7.84 -9.23 11.01
C GLU A 110 7.81 -7.75 11.41
N TYR A 111 8.52 -7.36 12.47
CA TYR A 111 8.60 -5.96 12.87
C TYR A 111 9.34 -5.08 11.86
N PHE A 112 10.40 -5.58 11.22
CA PHE A 112 11.06 -4.84 10.13
C PHE A 112 10.12 -4.63 8.95
N SER A 113 9.45 -5.69 8.48
CA SER A 113 8.48 -5.59 7.40
C SER A 113 7.36 -4.60 7.74
N LEU A 114 6.81 -4.66 8.95
CA LEU A 114 5.73 -3.79 9.37
C LEU A 114 6.18 -2.31 9.50
N GLY A 115 7.37 -2.07 10.03
CA GLY A 115 7.94 -0.71 10.09
C GLY A 115 8.15 -0.11 8.70
N PHE A 116 8.68 -0.90 7.75
CA PHE A 116 8.80 -0.49 6.35
C PHE A 116 7.44 -0.25 5.71
N LEU A 117 6.47 -1.13 5.95
CA LEU A 117 5.11 -0.98 5.43
C LEU A 117 4.47 0.33 5.90
N ILE A 118 4.62 0.70 7.17
CA ILE A 118 4.11 1.99 7.69
C ILE A 118 4.79 3.16 6.99
N ALA A 119 6.11 3.14 6.85
CA ALA A 119 6.84 4.18 6.13
C ALA A 119 6.37 4.30 4.68
N GLU A 120 6.18 3.17 3.99
CA GLU A 120 5.63 3.11 2.62
C GLU A 120 4.24 3.73 2.55
N ILE A 121 3.34 3.40 3.48
CA ILE A 121 1.97 3.95 3.52
C ILE A 121 2.02 5.47 3.73
N LEU A 122 2.87 5.98 4.63
CA LEU A 122 3.01 7.42 4.86
C LEU A 122 3.49 8.16 3.61
N VAL A 123 4.52 7.62 2.93
CA VAL A 123 5.02 8.20 1.68
C VAL A 123 3.97 8.09 0.57
N LEU A 124 3.21 6.99 0.52
CA LEU A 124 2.13 6.80 -0.45
C LEU A 124 1.03 7.87 -0.27
N LEU A 125 0.62 8.17 0.96
CA LEU A 125 -0.38 9.22 1.21
C LEU A 125 0.10 10.61 0.80
N GLN A 126 1.39 10.91 1.02
CA GLN A 126 2.00 12.14 0.53
C GLN A 126 2.05 12.20 -1.00
N LEU A 127 2.42 11.08 -1.64
CA LEU A 127 2.44 10.95 -3.10
C LEU A 127 1.05 11.19 -3.68
N ILE A 128 0.01 10.56 -3.13
CA ILE A 128 -1.38 10.74 -3.58
C ILE A 128 -1.79 12.20 -3.47
N GLY A 129 -1.49 12.85 -2.33
CA GLY A 129 -1.75 14.28 -2.15
C GLY A 129 -1.04 15.15 -3.17
N SER A 130 0.21 14.82 -3.53
CA SER A 130 0.97 15.53 -4.58
C SER A 130 0.34 15.32 -5.97
N LEU A 131 -0.01 14.09 -6.34
CA LEU A 131 -0.66 13.77 -7.61
C LEU A 131 -2.02 14.48 -7.75
N VAL A 132 -2.78 14.55 -6.67
CA VAL A 132 -4.06 15.29 -6.61
C VAL A 132 -3.85 16.78 -6.84
N LYS A 133 -2.84 17.39 -6.22
CA LYS A 133 -2.49 18.81 -6.42
C LYS A 133 -2.07 19.08 -7.87
N ILE A 134 -1.22 18.22 -8.45
CA ILE A 134 -0.77 18.34 -9.84
C ILE A 134 -1.98 18.30 -10.80
N ALA A 135 -2.86 17.30 -10.65
CA ALA A 135 -4.04 17.17 -11.50
C ALA A 135 -4.98 18.39 -11.41
N LYS A 136 -5.15 18.98 -10.22
CA LYS A 136 -5.93 20.22 -10.05
C LYS A 136 -5.30 21.41 -10.77
N LYS A 137 -3.99 21.60 -10.66
CA LYS A 137 -3.26 22.68 -11.35
C LYS A 137 -3.32 22.53 -12.88
N GLU A 138 -3.14 21.31 -13.39
CA GLU A 138 -3.26 21.01 -14.82
C GLU A 138 -4.67 21.31 -15.35
N ALA A 139 -5.71 20.96 -14.58
CA ALA A 139 -7.10 21.29 -14.93
C ALA A 139 -7.41 22.80 -14.85
N ALA A 140 -6.65 23.56 -14.06
CA ALA A 140 -6.74 25.02 -13.96
C ALA A 140 -5.90 25.76 -15.01
N LYS A 141 -5.06 25.04 -15.79
CA LYS A 141 -4.07 25.61 -16.72
C LYS A 141 -3.04 26.53 -16.03
N GLU A 142 -2.81 26.32 -14.74
CA GLU A 142 -1.72 26.97 -14.02
C GLU A 142 -0.40 26.32 -14.46
N THR A 143 0.63 27.09 -14.79
CA THR A 143 1.94 26.53 -15.21
C THR A 143 3.02 26.68 -14.14
N GLU A 144 2.77 27.50 -13.12
CA GLU A 144 3.72 27.78 -12.06
C GLU A 144 3.90 26.56 -11.13
N ASN A 145 5.16 26.19 -10.87
CA ASN A 145 5.58 25.11 -9.95
C ASN A 145 5.12 23.68 -10.30
N ILE A 146 4.40 23.43 -11.41
CA ILE A 146 3.98 22.07 -11.81
C ILE A 146 5.19 21.15 -12.04
N ALA A 147 6.25 21.66 -12.67
CA ALA A 147 7.44 20.87 -12.96
C ALA A 147 8.14 20.38 -11.68
N GLU A 148 8.21 21.25 -10.66
CA GLU A 148 8.79 20.93 -9.36
C GLU A 148 7.92 19.93 -8.58
N ASP A 149 6.59 20.09 -8.62
CA ASP A 149 5.65 19.15 -8.03
C ASP A 149 5.79 17.75 -8.66
N LYS A 150 5.91 17.66 -9.99
CA LYS A 150 6.15 16.40 -10.72
C LYS A 150 7.49 15.76 -10.36
N ALA A 151 8.55 16.57 -10.21
CA ALA A 151 9.85 16.07 -9.76
C ALA A 151 9.77 15.49 -8.33
N THR A 152 9.05 16.17 -7.44
CA THR A 152 8.81 15.71 -6.07
C THR A 152 8.03 14.39 -6.03
N ALA A 153 6.95 14.28 -6.80
CA ALA A 153 6.18 13.03 -6.92
C ALA A 153 7.05 11.89 -7.45
N THR A 154 7.97 12.17 -8.38
CA THR A 154 8.90 11.17 -8.92
C THR A 154 9.87 10.65 -7.85
N LYS A 155 10.41 11.55 -7.01
CA LYS A 155 11.27 11.16 -5.87
C LYS A 155 10.50 10.31 -4.86
N MET A 156 9.25 10.66 -4.56
CA MET A 156 8.39 9.87 -3.66
C MET A 156 8.13 8.46 -4.22
N ARG A 157 7.85 8.32 -5.53
CA ARG A 157 7.70 7.01 -6.18
C ARG A 157 8.97 6.17 -6.05
N ALA A 158 10.13 6.76 -6.33
CA ALA A 158 11.41 6.08 -6.18
C ALA A 158 11.65 5.61 -4.74
N GLY A 159 11.30 6.44 -3.75
CA GLY A 159 11.35 6.08 -2.33
C GLY A 159 10.48 4.88 -2.00
N ILE A 160 9.23 4.84 -2.50
CA ILE A 160 8.34 3.69 -2.31
C ILE A 160 8.94 2.43 -2.92
N TYR A 161 9.47 2.49 -4.15
CA TYR A 161 10.07 1.32 -4.79
C TYR A 161 11.27 0.76 -4.02
N LEU A 162 12.10 1.64 -3.48
CA LEU A 162 13.23 1.24 -2.64
C LEU A 162 12.76 0.56 -1.36
N LEU A 163 11.83 1.17 -0.63
CA LEU A 163 11.26 0.61 0.59
C LEU A 163 10.60 -0.75 0.31
N SER A 164 9.79 -0.84 -0.75
CA SER A 164 9.09 -2.07 -1.13
C SER A 164 10.04 -3.19 -1.50
N THR A 165 11.21 -2.88 -2.08
CA THR A 165 12.23 -3.90 -2.36
C THR A 165 12.74 -4.54 -1.06
N PHE A 166 13.07 -3.73 -0.05
CA PHE A 166 13.46 -4.24 1.26
C PHE A 166 12.33 -4.99 1.94
N ASN A 167 11.11 -4.48 1.84
CA ASN A 167 9.95 -5.11 2.45
C ASN A 167 9.68 -6.49 1.84
N VAL A 168 9.75 -6.64 0.51
CA VAL A 168 9.65 -7.94 -0.17
C VAL A 168 10.73 -8.91 0.32
N ILE A 169 11.96 -8.46 0.53
CA ILE A 169 13.03 -9.30 1.08
C ILE A 169 12.65 -9.81 2.48
N PHE A 170 12.17 -8.93 3.36
CA PHE A 170 11.76 -9.32 4.72
C PHE A 170 10.57 -10.27 4.71
N VAL A 171 9.54 -10.01 3.90
CA VAL A 171 8.39 -10.92 3.74
C VAL A 171 8.85 -12.28 3.20
N GLY A 172 9.79 -12.31 2.25
CA GLY A 172 10.38 -13.55 1.72
C GLY A 172 11.13 -14.35 2.79
N ILE A 173 11.91 -13.69 3.64
CA ILE A 173 12.59 -14.31 4.78
C ILE A 173 11.57 -14.88 5.76
N MET A 174 10.56 -14.09 6.17
CA MET A 174 9.49 -14.56 7.06
C MET A 174 8.78 -15.78 6.50
N HIS A 175 8.41 -15.75 5.22
CA HIS A 175 7.74 -16.87 4.56
C HIS A 175 8.62 -18.12 4.56
N SER A 176 9.93 -17.98 4.32
CA SER A 176 10.87 -19.10 4.35
C SER A 176 11.00 -19.70 5.76
N ILE A 177 11.12 -18.85 6.79
CA ILE A 177 11.22 -19.28 8.19
C ILE A 177 9.99 -20.11 8.60
N ILE A 178 8.79 -19.57 8.37
CA ILE A 178 7.55 -20.23 8.81
C ILE A 178 7.22 -21.49 8.01
N ALA A 179 7.63 -21.54 6.72
CA ALA A 179 7.38 -22.67 5.85
C ALA A 179 8.32 -23.86 6.13
N LEU A 180 9.60 -23.59 6.45
CA LEU A 180 10.64 -24.62 6.55
C LEU A 180 11.03 -24.99 7.99
N PHE A 181 11.05 -24.02 8.91
CA PHE A 181 11.67 -24.21 10.23
C PHE A 181 10.66 -24.42 11.37
N VAL A 182 9.35 -24.35 11.08
CA VAL A 182 8.28 -24.62 12.07
C VAL A 182 7.57 -25.96 11.76
N THR A 183 8.15 -26.80 10.92
CA THR A 183 7.72 -28.19 10.71
C THR A 183 8.57 -29.21 11.47
N ASP A 184 9.76 -28.82 11.95
CA ASP A 184 10.71 -29.72 12.61
C ASP A 184 10.81 -29.44 14.12
N GLY A 185 9.65 -29.34 14.75
CA GLY A 185 9.51 -29.44 16.21
C GLY A 185 9.28 -30.89 16.61
#